data_AF-A0A2A8S7A5-F1
#
_entry.id   AF-A0A2A8S7A5-F1
#
_cell.length_a   1.000
_cell.length_b   1.000
_cell.length_c   1.000
_cell.angle_alpha   90.00
_cell.angle_beta   90.00
_cell.angle_gamma   90.00
#
_symmetry.space_group_name_H-M   'P 1'
#
loop_
_entity.id
_entity.type
_entity.pdbx_description
1 polymer ?
#
loop_
_entity_poly.entity_id
_entity_poly.type
_entity_poly.pdbx_seq_one_letter_code
_entity_poly.pdbx_strand_id
1 'polypeptide(L)'
;MKKRRVIAFFTCIVIIAFGIVIAVFNKMNNENDLDCRANAVQIKAVAVDDKNKPVSNVKVYENSITNQERTVTNSQGEFQFYSSVCGKITLLFVTPDGNTYTKKYDREDVPNIVKLE
;
A
#
# COMPACT_ATOMS: atom_id res chain seq x y z
N MET A 1 -51.19 30.07 5.52
CA MET A 1 -49.98 30.04 6.37
C MET A 1 -49.41 28.64 6.69
N LYS A 2 -50.15 27.53 6.51
CA LYS A 2 -49.68 26.17 6.87
C LYS A 2 -48.70 25.55 5.84
N LYS A 3 -48.93 25.69 4.52
CA LYS A 3 -48.08 25.06 3.48
C LYS A 3 -46.61 25.53 3.46
N ARG A 4 -46.35 26.84 3.62
CA ARG A 4 -44.96 27.38 3.64
C ARG A 4 -44.16 26.93 4.87
N ARG A 5 -44.81 26.78 6.03
CA ARG A 5 -44.19 26.24 7.25
C ARG A 5 -43.79 24.78 7.08
N VAL A 6 -44.67 23.97 6.50
CA VAL A 6 -44.40 22.54 6.22
C VAL A 6 -43.22 22.37 5.25
N ILE A 7 -43.16 23.14 4.17
CA ILE A 7 -42.04 23.11 3.22
C ILE A 7 -40.72 23.49 3.90
N ALA A 8 -40.71 24.53 4.74
CA ALA A 8 -39.52 24.96 5.48
C ALA A 8 -39.00 23.88 6.45
N PHE A 9 -39.89 23.11 7.08
CA PHE A 9 -39.50 21.99 7.94
C PHE A 9 -38.84 20.87 7.14
N PHE A 10 -39.41 20.48 5.99
CA PHE A 10 -38.81 19.44 5.15
C PHE A 10 -37.45 19.86 4.59
N THR A 11 -37.28 21.11 4.17
CA THR A 11 -35.97 21.60 3.72
C THR A 11 -34.92 21.56 4.82
N CYS A 12 -35.30 21.83 6.07
CA CYS A 12 -34.37 21.81 7.20
C CYS A 12 -33.91 20.37 7.52
N ILE A 13 -34.84 19.40 7.48
CA ILE A 13 -34.53 17.98 7.70
C ILE A 13 -33.55 17.46 6.64
N VAL A 14 -33.74 17.84 5.37
CA VAL A 14 -32.86 17.42 4.27
C VAL A 14 -31.45 17.96 4.47
N ILE A 15 -31.28 19.24 4.86
CA ILE A 15 -29.96 19.84 5.09
C ILE A 15 -29.23 19.15 6.24
N ILE A 16 -29.93 18.85 7.35
CA ILE A 16 -29.35 18.16 8.51
C ILE A 16 -28.91 16.74 8.12
N ALA A 17 -29.76 16.00 7.41
CA ALA A 17 -29.43 14.66 6.94
C ALA A 17 -28.19 14.67 6.01
N PHE A 18 -28.11 15.64 5.10
CA PHE A 18 -26.98 15.79 4.19
C PHE A 18 -25.67 16.09 4.94
N GLY A 19 -25.73 16.96 5.95
CA GLY A 19 -24.57 17.27 6.79
C GLY A 19 -24.05 16.05 7.58
N ILE A 20 -24.96 15.23 8.12
CA ILE A 20 -24.59 13.99 8.82
C ILE A 20 -23.93 12.99 7.85
N VAL A 21 -24.47 12.82 6.65
CA VAL A 21 -23.91 11.91 5.64
C VAL A 21 -22.47 12.32 5.27
N ILE A 22 -22.24 13.60 5.00
CA ILE A 22 -20.89 14.11 4.67
C ILE A 22 -19.91 13.88 5.83
N ALA A 23 -20.32 14.15 7.07
CA ALA A 23 -19.48 13.96 8.24
C ALA A 23 -19.09 12.49 8.45
N VAL A 24 -20.03 11.54 8.28
CA VAL A 24 -19.76 10.10 8.36
C VAL A 24 -18.82 9.65 7.25
N PHE A 25 -19.07 10.10 6.01
CA PHE A 25 -18.25 9.74 4.85
C PHE A 25 -16.80 10.22 5.01
N ASN A 26 -16.60 11.45 5.48
CA ASN A 26 -15.27 12.01 5.73
C ASN A 26 -14.55 11.30 6.89
N LYS A 27 -15.28 10.90 7.94
CA LYS A 27 -14.70 10.15 9.07
C LYS A 27 -14.22 8.76 8.65
N MET A 28 -15.01 8.01 7.89
CA MET A 28 -14.63 6.69 7.38
C MET A 28 -13.36 6.73 6.53
N ASN A 29 -13.23 7.73 5.65
CA ASN A 29 -12.04 7.86 4.79
C ASN A 29 -10.77 8.18 5.58
N ASN A 30 -10.87 8.99 6.65
CA ASN A 30 -9.72 9.37 7.46
C ASN A 30 -9.26 8.22 8.38
N GLU A 31 -10.20 7.43 8.91
CA GLU A 31 -9.92 6.26 9.75
C GLU A 31 -9.15 5.17 8.99
N ASN A 32 -9.51 4.93 7.73
CA ASN A 32 -8.82 3.95 6.86
C ASN A 32 -7.36 4.34 6.53
N ASP A 33 -7.04 5.63 6.39
CA ASP A 33 -5.66 6.10 6.13
C ASP A 33 -4.81 6.17 7.41
N LEU A 34 -5.43 6.38 8.57
CA LEU A 34 -4.74 6.36 9.87
C LEU A 34 -4.31 4.94 10.27
N ASP A 35 -5.12 3.93 9.98
CA ASP A 35 -4.82 2.53 10.34
C ASP A 35 -3.63 1.97 9.54
N CYS A 36 -3.49 2.34 8.26
CA CYS A 36 -2.38 1.87 7.43
C CYS A 36 -1.03 2.49 7.85
N ARG A 37 -1.03 3.74 8.34
CA ARG A 37 0.17 4.46 8.78
C ARG A 37 0.66 4.00 10.15
N ALA A 38 -0.24 3.50 11.00
CA ALA A 38 0.11 3.00 12.32
C ALA A 38 0.78 1.62 12.28
N ASN A 39 0.62 0.87 11.19
CA ASN A 39 1.03 -0.53 11.09
C ASN A 39 2.02 -0.75 9.92
N ALA A 40 3.28 -1.03 10.26
CA ALA A 40 4.24 -1.52 9.29
C ALA A 40 3.95 -2.99 8.94
N VAL A 41 3.92 -3.31 7.65
CA VAL A 41 3.71 -4.70 7.19
C VAL A 41 5.06 -5.34 6.94
N GLN A 42 5.23 -6.56 7.45
CA GLN A 42 6.41 -7.36 7.15
C GLN A 42 6.29 -7.97 5.76
N ILE A 43 7.26 -7.68 4.90
CA ILE A 43 7.40 -8.31 3.59
C ILE A 43 8.49 -9.36 3.72
N LYS A 44 8.18 -10.60 3.30
CA LYS A 44 9.11 -11.72 3.25
C LYS A 44 8.89 -12.48 1.96
N ALA A 45 9.94 -12.65 1.16
CA ALA A 45 9.84 -13.42 -0.09
C ALA A 45 11.20 -13.96 -0.54
N VAL A 46 11.17 -14.76 -1.60
CA VAL A 46 12.33 -15.33 -2.29
C VAL A 46 12.42 -14.77 -3.69
N ALA A 47 13.54 -14.12 -4.02
CA ALA A 47 13.83 -13.68 -5.38
C ALA A 47 14.41 -14.84 -6.20
N VAL A 48 13.81 -15.12 -7.35
CA VAL A 48 14.23 -16.18 -8.27
C VAL A 48 14.38 -15.69 -9.71
N ASP A 49 15.21 -16.37 -10.50
CA ASP A 49 15.35 -16.14 -11.94
C ASP A 49 14.18 -16.74 -12.75
N ASP A 50 14.25 -16.61 -14.08
CA ASP A 50 13.32 -17.17 -15.05
C ASP A 50 13.17 -18.70 -14.94
N LYS A 51 14.18 -19.39 -14.40
CA LYS A 51 14.24 -20.83 -14.19
C LYS A 51 13.88 -21.23 -12.75
N ASN A 52 13.33 -20.31 -11.96
CA ASN A 52 12.99 -20.48 -10.54
C ASN A 52 14.19 -20.82 -9.65
N LYS A 53 15.42 -20.44 -10.04
CA LYS A 53 16.59 -20.57 -9.19
C LYS A 53 16.73 -19.35 -8.30
N PRO A 54 17.06 -19.51 -7.00
CA PRO A 54 17.28 -18.38 -6.12
C PRO A 54 18.41 -17.46 -6.61
N VAL A 55 18.20 -16.16 -6.48
CA VAL A 55 19.20 -15.14 -6.84
C VAL A 55 19.69 -14.46 -5.57
N SER A 56 20.97 -14.62 -5.27
CA SER A 56 21.61 -14.01 -4.09
C SER A 56 22.16 -12.61 -4.37
N ASN A 57 22.42 -11.84 -3.30
CA ASN A 57 23.02 -10.50 -3.36
C ASN A 57 22.24 -9.47 -4.19
N VAL A 58 20.94 -9.68 -4.39
CA VAL A 58 20.03 -8.72 -5.00
C VAL A 58 19.67 -7.66 -3.97
N LYS A 59 19.93 -6.40 -4.30
CA LYS A 59 19.56 -5.25 -3.48
C LYS A 59 18.10 -4.91 -3.73
N VAL A 60 17.31 -4.83 -2.66
CA VAL A 60 15.88 -4.53 -2.73
C VAL A 60 15.62 -3.13 -2.19
N TYR A 61 14.96 -2.30 -2.98
CA TYR A 61 14.59 -0.93 -2.64
C TYR A 61 13.08 -0.78 -2.67
N GLU A 62 12.55 0.09 -1.81
CA GLU A 62 11.13 0.48 -1.81
C GLU A 62 11.01 1.92 -2.29
N ASN A 63 10.57 2.10 -3.53
CA ASN A 63 10.67 3.36 -4.29
C ASN A 63 9.67 4.45 -3.86
N SER A 64 8.97 4.27 -2.74
CA SER A 64 7.88 5.17 -2.33
C SER A 64 8.33 6.28 -1.38
N ILE A 65 9.50 6.16 -0.73
CA ILE A 65 9.87 7.07 0.37
C ILE A 65 11.30 7.60 0.24
N THR A 66 12.26 6.79 -0.20
CA THR A 66 13.65 7.17 -0.39
C THR A 66 14.29 6.03 -1.19
N ASN A 67 15.21 6.30 -2.13
CA ASN A 67 16.00 5.25 -2.80
C ASN A 67 16.98 4.54 -1.84
N GLN A 68 16.57 4.27 -0.61
CA GLN A 68 17.31 3.54 0.40
C GLN A 68 17.11 2.05 0.20
N GLU A 69 18.22 1.33 0.19
CA GLU A 69 18.24 -0.12 0.22
C GLU A 69 17.52 -0.59 1.48
N ARG A 70 16.54 -1.47 1.33
CA ARG A 70 15.78 -2.05 2.44
C ARG A 70 16.45 -3.30 2.97
N THR A 71 16.97 -4.11 2.06
CA THR A 71 17.54 -5.43 2.36
C THR A 71 18.31 -5.95 1.16
N VAL A 72 19.09 -7.01 1.37
CA VAL A 72 19.83 -7.74 0.36
C VAL A 72 19.49 -9.22 0.50
N THR A 73 19.17 -9.88 -0.61
CA THR A 73 18.81 -11.31 -0.60
C THR A 73 19.99 -12.18 -0.15
N ASN A 74 19.72 -13.19 0.68
CA ASN A 74 20.73 -14.16 1.11
C ASN A 74 21.08 -15.20 0.01
N SER A 75 21.86 -16.24 0.34
CA SER A 75 22.25 -17.30 -0.60
C SER A 75 21.10 -18.15 -1.12
N GLN A 76 19.96 -18.15 -0.42
CA GLN A 76 18.71 -18.80 -0.83
C GLN A 76 17.75 -17.83 -1.51
N GLY A 77 18.20 -16.61 -1.87
CA GLY A 77 17.38 -15.58 -2.49
C GLY A 77 16.34 -14.95 -1.56
N GLU A 78 16.35 -15.30 -0.27
CA GLU A 78 15.37 -14.81 0.71
C GLU A 78 15.68 -13.38 1.09
N PHE A 79 14.64 -12.56 1.22
CA PHE A 79 14.73 -11.21 1.76
C PHE A 79 13.54 -10.92 2.67
N GLN A 80 13.76 -10.01 3.62
CA GLN A 80 12.74 -9.59 4.58
C GLN A 80 12.99 -8.14 5.02
N PHE A 81 11.93 -7.35 5.10
CA PHE A 81 11.94 -6.00 5.69
C PHE A 81 10.51 -5.56 6.09
N TYR A 82 10.40 -4.45 6.81
CA TYR A 82 9.10 -3.85 7.15
C TYR A 82 8.82 -2.64 6.24
N SER A 83 7.64 -2.62 5.63
CA SER A 83 7.13 -1.50 4.83
C SER A 83 6.14 -0.66 5.62
N SER A 84 6.39 0.64 5.70
CA SER A 84 5.47 1.64 6.25
C SER A 84 4.67 2.38 5.18
N VAL A 85 4.79 1.99 3.92
CA VAL A 85 4.08 2.62 2.80
C VAL A 85 2.63 2.14 2.78
N CYS A 86 1.67 3.04 2.74
CA CYS A 86 0.27 2.65 2.62
C CYS A 86 -0.10 2.24 1.19
N GLY A 87 -0.86 1.14 1.06
CA GLY A 87 -1.43 0.69 -0.20
C GLY A 87 -0.40 0.11 -1.16
N LYS A 88 -0.30 0.69 -2.36
CA LYS A 88 0.56 0.16 -3.43
C LYS A 88 2.02 0.52 -3.21
N ILE A 89 2.88 -0.50 -3.24
CA ILE A 89 4.33 -0.36 -3.14
C ILE A 89 4.98 -0.66 -4.49
N THR A 90 6.12 -0.01 -4.72
CA THR A 90 7.00 -0.31 -5.86
C THR A 90 8.33 -0.81 -5.32
N LEU A 91 8.65 -2.06 -5.64
CA LEU A 91 9.91 -2.69 -5.28
C LEU A 91 10.85 -2.66 -6.50
N LEU A 92 12.06 -2.17 -6.28
CA LEU A 92 13.15 -2.22 -7.26
C LEU A 92 14.19 -3.24 -6.78
N PHE A 93 14.52 -4.18 -7.65
CA PHE A 93 15.52 -5.21 -7.44
C PHE A 93 16.73 -4.91 -8.32
N VAL A 94 17.91 -4.79 -7.74
CA VAL A 94 19.17 -4.57 -8.45
C VAL A 94 20.06 -5.78 -8.22
N THR A 95 20.31 -6.56 -9.26
CA THR A 95 21.14 -7.77 -9.20
C THR A 95 22.64 -7.42 -9.23
N PRO A 96 23.53 -8.34 -8.82
CA PRO A 96 24.98 -8.09 -8.79
C PRO A 96 25.62 -7.76 -10.14
N ASP A 97 25.01 -8.22 -11.24
CA ASP A 97 25.42 -7.93 -12.61
C ASP A 97 24.91 -6.57 -13.12
N GLY A 98 24.15 -5.83 -12.30
CA GLY A 98 23.63 -4.51 -12.60
C GLY A 98 22.26 -4.49 -13.30
N ASN A 99 21.62 -5.66 -13.52
CA ASN A 99 20.26 -5.68 -14.03
C ASN A 99 19.27 -5.13 -12.99
N THR A 100 18.20 -4.51 -13.48
CA THR A 100 17.19 -3.87 -12.64
C THR A 100 15.79 -4.36 -12.99
N TYR A 101 15.02 -4.72 -11.96
CA TYR A 101 13.65 -5.21 -12.11
C TYR A 101 12.74 -4.42 -11.21
N THR A 102 11.66 -3.86 -11.77
CA THR A 102 10.68 -3.09 -11.01
C THR A 102 9.37 -3.85 -10.95
N LYS A 103 8.85 -4.11 -9.75
CA LYS A 103 7.57 -4.79 -9.54
C LYS A 103 6.67 -3.92 -8.65
N LYS A 104 5.37 -3.92 -8.94
CA LYS A 104 4.35 -3.20 -8.17
C LYS A 104 3.41 -4.19 -7.53
N TYR A 105 3.12 -3.99 -6.25
CA TYR A 105 2.24 -4.84 -5.48
C TYR A 105 1.33 -3.97 -4.60
N ASP A 106 0.18 -4.51 -4.24
CA ASP A 106 -0.49 -4.08 -3.03
C ASP A 106 0.34 -4.61 -1.84
N ARG A 107 0.65 -3.77 -0.84
CA ARG A 107 1.59 -4.10 0.25
C ARG A 107 1.23 -5.40 0.98
N GLU A 108 -0.06 -5.64 1.18
CA GLU A 108 -0.56 -6.82 1.87
C GLU A 108 -0.47 -8.10 1.00
N ASP A 109 -0.29 -7.96 -0.32
CA ASP A 109 -0.37 -9.04 -1.31
C ASP A 109 0.96 -9.28 -2.04
N VAL A 110 2.10 -8.97 -1.40
CA VAL A 110 3.41 -9.33 -1.94
C VAL A 110 3.56 -10.85 -1.92
N PRO A 111 3.83 -11.51 -3.06
CA PRO A 111 3.96 -12.97 -3.09
C PRO A 111 5.22 -13.44 -2.37
N ASN A 112 5.17 -14.65 -1.81
CA ASN A 112 6.31 -15.29 -1.16
C ASN A 112 7.45 -15.62 -2.14
N ILE A 113 7.19 -15.62 -3.46
CA ILE A 113 8.17 -15.84 -4.52
C ILE A 113 8.05 -14.70 -5.53
N VAL A 114 9.15 -14.02 -5.82
CA VAL A 114 9.24 -12.94 -6.79
C VAL A 114 10.17 -13.36 -7.92
N LYS A 115 9.65 -13.40 -9.15
CA LYS A 115 10.45 -13.68 -10.34
C LYS A 115 11.07 -12.40 -10.90
N LEU A 116 12.39 -12.43 -11.11
CA LEU A 116 13.16 -11.36 -11.74
C LEU A 116 13.17 -11.56 -13.26
N GLU A 117 12.12 -11.07 -13.89
CA GLU A 117 11.89 -11.02 -15.34
C GLU A 117 11.50 -9.61 -15.79
#